data_AF-A0ABD2DSE4-F1
#
_entry.id   AF-A0ABD2DSE4-F1
#
_cell.length_a   1.000
_cell.length_b   1.000
_cell.length_c   1.000
_cell.angle_alpha   90.00
_cell.angle_beta   90.00
_cell.angle_gamma   90.00
#
_symmetry.space_group_name_H-M   'P 1'
#
loop_
_entity.id
_entity.type
_entity.pdbx_description
1 polymer ?
#
loop_
_entity_poly.entity_id
_entity_poly.type
_entity_poly.pdbx_seq_one_letter_code
_entity_poly.pdbx_strand_id
1 'polypeptide(L)'
;TSQPTTPGGMTPAGTTPESEESAEFQEHEKILSPDFLSVDQITALLTEDVDGIQEKLATFLNFKNLQTCLKDAILLDYYVSGFLWARGMDFSIIQYSKFMTLLNMLLHNLKTLHMSLEDSIKWLGEVMAEIGPTHSQKCEEWNVFDVRQANAIIDYLKISLFQHYKLYEFMFFSAREEIVIGTETFVKCPDMP
;
A
#
# COMPACT_ATOMS: atom_id res chain seq x y z
N THR A 1 46.54 50.74 45.13
CA THR A 1 46.96 51.13 43.77
C THR A 1 47.03 49.89 42.92
N SER A 2 46.48 49.98 41.70
CA SER A 2 46.67 49.08 40.54
C SER A 2 45.78 47.81 40.44
N GLN A 3 44.72 47.92 39.64
CA GLN A 3 44.33 46.91 38.63
C GLN A 3 45.45 46.79 37.56
N PRO A 4 45.61 45.66 36.81
CA PRO A 4 44.82 45.46 35.58
C PRO A 4 44.64 44.01 35.01
N THR A 5 43.58 43.89 34.19
CA THR A 5 43.44 43.23 32.85
C THR A 5 43.58 41.72 32.59
N THR A 6 42.54 41.21 31.90
CA THR A 6 42.38 39.97 31.11
C THR A 6 43.33 39.87 29.91
N PRO A 7 43.65 38.65 29.45
CA PRO A 7 43.31 38.18 28.09
C PRO A 7 42.75 36.73 28.14
N GLY A 8 41.85 36.21 27.30
CA GLY A 8 41.73 36.31 25.85
C GLY A 8 42.07 34.95 25.22
N GLY A 9 41.05 34.12 24.91
CA GLY A 9 41.04 33.21 23.75
C GLY A 9 41.46 31.73 23.88
N MET A 10 40.57 30.88 23.34
CA MET A 10 40.78 29.62 22.59
C MET A 10 40.86 28.25 23.31
N THR A 11 39.82 27.45 23.05
CA THR A 11 39.72 25.97 23.08
C THR A 11 40.80 25.30 22.20
N PRO A 12 41.17 24.02 22.42
CA PRO A 12 40.49 22.97 21.64
C PRO A 12 40.30 21.58 22.32
N ALA A 13 39.18 20.97 21.94
CA ALA A 13 38.97 19.57 21.50
C ALA A 13 39.22 18.35 22.42
N GLY A 14 38.24 17.43 22.33
CA GLY A 14 38.28 16.02 22.77
C GLY A 14 37.39 15.81 23.99
N THR A 15 36.21 15.19 23.93
CA THR A 15 35.85 13.98 23.18
C THR A 15 34.33 13.91 23.07
N THR A 16 33.80 13.78 21.85
CA THR A 16 32.40 13.42 21.59
C THR A 16 32.36 11.91 21.31
N PRO A 17 31.53 11.11 21.98
CA PRO A 17 31.01 9.87 21.45
C PRO A 17 29.56 10.11 21.03
N GLU A 18 29.35 10.71 19.87
CA GLU A 18 28.03 10.77 19.22
C GLU A 18 28.23 10.28 17.78
N SER A 19 28.24 8.97 17.59
CA SER A 19 28.23 8.38 16.25
C SER A 19 27.69 6.95 16.25
N GLU A 20 26.77 6.61 17.15
CA GLU A 20 26.06 5.31 17.10
C GLU A 20 24.53 5.48 17.17
N GLU A 21 24.01 6.56 17.76
CA GLU A 21 22.55 6.81 17.82
C GLU A 21 21.94 7.35 16.51
N SER A 22 22.73 7.75 15.51
CA SER A 22 22.19 8.28 14.24
C SER A 22 21.93 7.20 13.19
N ALA A 23 22.39 5.96 13.41
CA ALA A 23 22.14 4.84 12.51
C ALA A 23 20.79 4.16 12.79
N GLU A 24 20.35 4.13 14.06
CA GLU A 24 19.07 3.52 14.44
C GLU A 24 17.86 4.39 14.05
N PHE A 25 18.00 5.73 13.98
CA PHE A 25 16.89 6.60 13.56
C PHE A 25 16.64 6.65 12.04
N GLN A 26 17.52 6.09 11.22
CA GLN A 26 17.34 6.06 9.76
C GLN A 26 16.48 4.88 9.26
N GLU A 27 16.11 3.93 10.12
CA GLU A 27 15.24 2.82 9.72
C GLU A 27 13.73 3.13 9.77
N HIS A 28 13.35 4.21 10.45
CA HIS A 28 11.94 4.52 10.73
C HIS A 28 11.21 5.29 9.59
N GLU A 29 11.86 5.53 8.46
CA GLU A 29 11.25 6.15 7.26
C GLU A 29 10.62 5.13 6.28
N LYS A 30 10.67 3.82 6.59
CA LYS A 30 10.70 2.78 5.54
C LYS A 30 9.46 1.91 5.35
N ILE A 31 8.47 1.90 6.26
CA ILE A 31 7.38 0.91 6.13
C ILE A 31 6.40 1.22 5.00
N LEU A 32 6.04 2.49 4.77
CA LEU A 32 5.14 2.92 3.69
C LEU A 32 5.82 3.90 2.73
N SER A 33 7.09 3.64 2.42
CA SER A 33 7.89 4.42 1.47
C SER A 33 8.56 3.45 0.48
N PRO A 34 8.55 3.73 -0.83
CA PRO A 34 8.00 4.91 -1.49
C PRO A 34 6.47 4.89 -1.60
N ASP A 35 5.88 6.08 -1.78
CA ASP A 35 4.46 6.24 -2.01
C ASP A 35 4.02 5.58 -3.33
N PHE A 36 2.91 4.84 -3.29
CA PHE A 36 2.36 4.16 -4.46
C PHE A 36 1.73 5.13 -5.47
N LEU A 37 1.00 6.14 -4.99
CA LEU A 37 0.43 7.22 -5.81
C LEU A 37 1.06 8.55 -5.40
N SER A 38 1.42 9.37 -6.38
CA SER A 38 1.91 10.73 -6.11
C SER A 38 0.77 11.67 -5.69
N VAL A 39 1.13 12.80 -5.06
CA VAL A 39 0.20 13.89 -4.72
C VAL A 39 -0.58 14.37 -5.94
N ASP A 40 0.08 14.49 -7.10
CA ASP A 40 -0.56 14.91 -8.35
C ASP A 40 -1.57 13.87 -8.84
N GLN A 41 -1.23 12.57 -8.75
CA GLN A 41 -2.13 11.49 -9.12
C GLN A 41 -3.37 11.44 -8.22
N ILE A 42 -3.19 11.59 -6.91
CA ILE A 42 -4.30 11.62 -5.95
C ILE A 42 -5.21 12.82 -6.23
N THR A 43 -4.63 14.01 -6.38
CA THR A 43 -5.38 15.23 -6.68
C THR A 43 -6.16 15.11 -7.97
N ALA A 44 -5.55 14.52 -9.01
CA ALA A 44 -6.20 14.27 -10.29
C ALA A 44 -7.32 13.22 -10.22
N LEU A 45 -7.27 12.27 -9.28
CA LEU A 45 -8.35 11.29 -9.07
C LEU A 45 -9.50 11.88 -8.25
N LEU A 46 -9.21 12.77 -7.31
CA LEU A 46 -10.24 13.42 -6.47
C LEU A 46 -11.20 14.31 -7.25
N THR A 47 -10.81 14.80 -8.42
CA THR A 47 -11.65 15.64 -9.29
C THR A 47 -12.58 14.84 -10.21
N GLU A 48 -12.48 13.51 -10.21
CA GLU A 48 -13.19 12.65 -11.16
C GLU A 48 -14.40 11.97 -10.53
N ASP A 49 -15.33 11.56 -11.40
CA ASP A 49 -16.39 10.63 -11.05
C ASP A 49 -15.89 9.18 -11.00
N VAL A 50 -16.80 8.22 -10.79
CA VAL A 50 -16.43 6.81 -10.63
C VAL A 50 -15.77 6.26 -11.89
N ASP A 51 -16.30 6.59 -13.07
CA ASP A 51 -15.77 6.12 -14.34
C ASP A 51 -14.39 6.73 -14.63
N GLY A 52 -14.23 8.04 -14.38
CA GLY A 52 -12.96 8.73 -14.53
C GLY A 52 -11.87 8.23 -13.56
N ILE A 53 -12.23 7.87 -12.33
CA ILE A 53 -11.31 7.22 -11.38
C ILE A 53 -10.83 5.88 -11.93
N GLN A 54 -11.74 5.06 -12.45
CA GLN A 54 -11.41 3.76 -13.02
C GLN A 54 -10.45 3.88 -14.21
N GLU A 55 -10.72 4.79 -15.15
CA GLU A 55 -9.87 5.01 -16.32
C GLU A 55 -8.48 5.53 -15.96
N LYS A 56 -8.39 6.50 -15.04
CA LYS A 56 -7.10 7.05 -14.59
C LYS A 56 -6.29 6.04 -13.81
N LEU A 57 -6.90 5.30 -12.89
CA LEU A 57 -6.20 4.24 -12.15
C LEU A 57 -5.72 3.12 -13.08
N ALA A 58 -6.53 2.71 -14.05
CA ALA A 58 -6.10 1.75 -15.08
C ALA A 58 -4.86 2.25 -15.84
N THR A 59 -4.83 3.54 -16.16
CA THR A 59 -3.69 4.17 -16.83
C THR A 59 -2.45 4.21 -15.94
N PHE A 60 -2.59 4.60 -14.66
CA PHE A 60 -1.47 4.65 -13.70
C PHE A 60 -0.90 3.26 -13.41
N LEU A 61 -1.77 2.25 -13.36
CA LEU A 61 -1.39 0.84 -13.19
C LEU A 61 -0.88 0.18 -14.48
N ASN A 62 -0.96 0.89 -15.61
CA ASN A 62 -0.60 0.40 -16.94
C ASN A 62 -1.35 -0.89 -17.33
N PHE A 63 -2.63 -1.00 -16.94
CA PHE A 63 -3.50 -2.10 -17.31
C PHE A 63 -4.11 -1.86 -18.69
N LYS A 64 -3.68 -2.66 -19.69
CA LYS A 64 -4.09 -2.50 -21.10
C LYS A 64 -5.14 -3.50 -21.55
N ASN A 65 -5.33 -4.58 -20.79
CA ASN A 65 -6.10 -5.74 -21.21
C ASN A 65 -7.31 -6.01 -20.30
N LEU A 66 -7.98 -4.98 -19.78
CA LEU A 66 -9.07 -5.15 -18.81
C LEU A 66 -10.21 -6.05 -19.31
N GLN A 67 -10.47 -6.08 -20.62
CA GLN A 67 -11.52 -6.91 -21.23
C GLN A 67 -11.14 -8.39 -21.37
N THR A 68 -9.84 -8.70 -21.38
CA THR A 68 -9.33 -10.05 -21.68
C THR A 68 -8.48 -10.64 -20.55
N CYS A 69 -8.08 -9.81 -19.58
CA CYS A 69 -7.29 -10.17 -18.42
C CYS A 69 -8.12 -9.98 -17.15
N LEU A 70 -8.75 -11.06 -16.68
CA LEU A 70 -9.48 -11.08 -15.41
C LEU A 70 -8.63 -10.59 -14.23
N LYS A 71 -7.32 -10.88 -14.25
CA LYS A 71 -6.39 -10.44 -13.21
C LYS A 71 -6.29 -8.92 -13.17
N ASP A 72 -6.08 -8.27 -14.31
CA ASP A 72 -5.98 -6.80 -14.37
C ASP A 72 -7.32 -6.15 -13.94
N ALA A 73 -8.44 -6.75 -14.33
CA ALA A 73 -9.77 -6.27 -13.94
C ALA A 73 -10.00 -6.35 -12.41
N ILE A 74 -9.69 -7.49 -11.78
CA ILE A 74 -9.82 -7.67 -10.32
C ILE A 74 -8.88 -6.72 -9.57
N LEU A 75 -7.64 -6.55 -10.05
CA LEU A 75 -6.70 -5.64 -9.43
C LEU A 75 -7.17 -4.18 -9.53
N LEU A 76 -7.72 -3.79 -10.68
CA LEU A 76 -8.28 -2.46 -10.84
C LEU A 76 -9.45 -2.23 -9.88
N ASP A 77 -10.38 -3.19 -9.79
CA ASP A 77 -11.53 -3.14 -8.89
C ASP A 77 -11.09 -2.97 -7.42
N TYR A 78 -10.03 -3.67 -7.01
CA TYR A 78 -9.43 -3.53 -5.68
C TYR A 78 -8.94 -2.09 -5.38
N TYR A 79 -8.18 -1.49 -6.30
CA TYR A 79 -7.67 -0.13 -6.11
C TYR A 79 -8.76 0.93 -6.22
N VAL A 80 -9.71 0.78 -7.15
CA VAL A 80 -10.84 1.70 -7.31
C VAL A 80 -11.73 1.66 -6.07
N SER A 81 -12.10 0.46 -5.59
CA SER A 81 -12.89 0.30 -4.36
C SER A 81 -12.19 0.91 -3.16
N GLY A 82 -10.88 0.69 -3.02
CA GLY A 82 -10.07 1.31 -1.97
C GLY A 82 -10.09 2.83 -2.03
N PHE A 83 -9.83 3.39 -3.21
CA PHE A 83 -9.82 4.83 -3.40
C PHE A 83 -11.19 5.48 -3.10
N LEU A 84 -12.27 4.87 -3.59
CA LEU A 84 -13.64 5.34 -3.34
C LEU A 84 -14.03 5.23 -1.86
N TRP A 85 -13.60 4.18 -1.18
CA TRP A 85 -13.82 4.04 0.27
C TRP A 85 -13.08 5.13 1.05
N ALA A 86 -11.80 5.39 0.74
CA ALA A 86 -11.04 6.48 1.35
C ALA A 86 -11.68 7.86 1.09
N ARG A 87 -12.36 8.01 -0.07
CA ARG A 87 -13.17 9.20 -0.38
C ARG A 87 -14.39 9.35 0.49
N GLY A 88 -15.07 8.26 0.83
CA GLY A 88 -16.16 8.29 1.81
C GLY A 88 -15.70 8.61 3.24
N MET A 89 -14.39 8.48 3.52
CA MET A 89 -13.80 8.74 4.83
C MET A 89 -13.19 10.15 4.97
N ASP A 90 -13.29 10.99 3.92
CA ASP A 90 -12.74 12.35 3.88
C ASP A 90 -11.24 12.43 4.23
N PHE A 91 -10.46 11.46 3.75
CA PHE A 91 -9.01 11.43 3.97
C PHE A 91 -8.30 12.65 3.37
N SER A 92 -7.28 13.14 4.09
CA SER A 92 -6.33 14.12 3.52
C SER A 92 -5.50 13.50 2.40
N ILE A 93 -4.88 14.32 1.54
CA ILE A 93 -4.02 13.81 0.45
C ILE A 93 -2.90 12.89 0.99
N ILE A 94 -2.31 13.22 2.14
CA ILE A 94 -1.28 12.40 2.79
C ILE A 94 -1.89 11.06 3.24
N GLN A 95 -3.08 11.10 3.85
CA GLN A 95 -3.80 9.89 4.26
C GLN A 95 -4.15 9.00 3.07
N TYR A 96 -4.59 9.57 1.95
CA TYR A 96 -4.76 8.83 0.69
C TYR A 96 -3.47 8.15 0.24
N SER A 97 -2.36 8.89 0.21
CA SER A 97 -1.07 8.34 -0.21
C SER A 97 -0.68 7.14 0.63
N LYS A 98 -0.76 7.26 1.97
CA LYS A 98 -0.41 6.17 2.88
C LYS A 98 -1.38 5.01 2.82
N PHE A 99 -2.69 5.26 2.72
CA PHE A 99 -3.68 4.20 2.58
C PHE A 99 -3.53 3.43 1.25
N MET A 100 -3.35 4.13 0.13
CA MET A 100 -3.17 3.48 -1.17
C MET A 100 -1.84 2.71 -1.23
N THR A 101 -0.81 3.19 -0.54
CA THR A 101 0.46 2.47 -0.37
C THR A 101 0.28 1.21 0.46
N LEU A 102 -0.48 1.27 1.56
CA LEU A 102 -0.84 0.10 2.36
C LEU A 102 -1.57 -0.96 1.53
N LEU A 103 -2.57 -0.56 0.73
CA LEU A 103 -3.29 -1.47 -0.16
C LEU A 103 -2.34 -2.15 -1.16
N ASN A 104 -1.43 -1.38 -1.75
CA ASN A 104 -0.45 -1.88 -2.71
C ASN A 104 0.52 -2.88 -2.05
N MET A 105 0.98 -2.61 -0.84
CA MET A 105 1.91 -3.48 -0.12
C MET A 105 1.26 -4.79 0.32
N LEU A 106 0.03 -4.77 0.83
CA LEU A 106 -0.70 -6.00 1.17
C LEU A 106 -0.82 -6.93 -0.04
N LEU A 107 -1.18 -6.36 -1.18
CA LEU A 107 -1.31 -7.10 -2.42
C LEU A 107 0.05 -7.60 -2.94
N HIS A 108 1.09 -6.79 -2.82
CA HIS A 108 2.46 -7.17 -3.15
C HIS A 108 2.97 -8.32 -2.27
N ASN A 109 2.73 -8.27 -0.97
CA ASN A 109 3.13 -9.31 -0.02
C ASN A 109 2.44 -10.64 -0.35
N LEU A 110 1.15 -10.60 -0.63
CA LEU A 110 0.44 -11.78 -1.11
C LEU A 110 1.04 -12.31 -2.42
N LYS A 111 1.20 -11.45 -3.44
CA LYS A 111 1.65 -11.84 -4.78
C LYS A 111 3.10 -12.34 -4.83
N THR A 112 4.01 -11.68 -4.11
CA THR A 112 5.46 -11.89 -4.21
C THR A 112 5.97 -12.84 -3.14
N LEU A 113 5.49 -12.68 -1.91
CA LEU A 113 5.97 -13.45 -0.76
C LEU A 113 5.08 -14.66 -0.47
N HIS A 114 3.98 -14.83 -1.20
CA HIS A 114 2.97 -15.85 -0.90
C HIS A 114 2.53 -15.82 0.56
N MET A 115 2.46 -14.61 1.13
CA MET A 115 2.17 -14.43 2.54
C MET A 115 0.82 -15.08 2.88
N SER A 116 0.75 -15.80 4.00
CA SER A 116 -0.53 -16.38 4.44
C SER A 116 -1.48 -15.27 4.93
N LEU A 117 -2.76 -15.58 5.10
CA LEU A 117 -3.72 -14.64 5.68
C LEU A 117 -3.31 -14.26 7.12
N GLU A 118 -2.85 -15.24 7.90
CA GLU A 118 -2.40 -15.04 9.28
C GLU A 118 -1.20 -14.08 9.33
N ASP A 119 -0.18 -14.33 8.50
CA ASP A 119 1.01 -13.47 8.41
C ASP A 119 0.65 -12.07 7.91
N SER A 120 -0.29 -11.95 6.96
CA SER A 120 -0.77 -10.64 6.47
C SER A 120 -1.48 -9.83 7.54
N ILE A 121 -2.29 -10.49 8.39
CA ILE A 121 -2.95 -9.83 9.54
C ILE A 121 -1.92 -9.38 10.57
N LYS A 122 -0.91 -10.23 10.84
CA LYS A 122 0.19 -9.89 11.75
C LYS A 122 0.98 -8.68 11.25
N TRP A 123 1.39 -8.71 9.98
CA TRP A 123 2.09 -7.61 9.32
C TRP A 123 1.27 -6.33 9.35
N LEU A 124 -0.04 -6.40 9.06
CA LEU A 124 -0.93 -5.24 9.20
C LEU A 124 -0.94 -4.70 10.63
N GLY A 125 -0.99 -5.56 11.64
CA GLY A 125 -0.92 -5.16 13.05
C GLY A 125 0.36 -4.39 13.39
N GLU A 126 1.51 -4.83 12.85
CA GLU A 126 2.80 -4.15 12.99
C GLU A 126 2.79 -2.78 12.31
N VAL A 127 2.32 -2.69 11.06
CA VAL A 127 2.22 -1.42 10.34
C VAL A 127 1.27 -0.44 11.05
N MET A 128 0.10 -0.90 11.48
CA MET A 128 -0.91 -0.06 12.14
C MET A 128 -0.46 0.44 13.52
N ALA A 129 0.42 -0.30 14.21
CA ALA A 129 1.03 0.17 15.45
C ALA A 129 2.06 1.29 15.22
N GLU A 130 2.68 1.33 14.05
CA GLU A 130 3.66 2.36 13.66
C GLU A 130 3.00 3.63 13.14
N ILE A 131 1.97 3.52 12.29
CA ILE A 131 1.28 4.67 11.67
C ILE A 131 0.11 5.22 12.51
N GLY A 132 -0.31 4.46 13.52
CA GLY A 132 -1.37 4.83 14.45
C GLY A 132 -0.86 5.75 15.57
N PRO A 133 -1.77 6.35 16.36
CA PRO A 133 -1.39 7.32 17.38
C PRO A 133 -0.52 6.67 18.46
N THR A 134 0.80 6.94 18.40
CA THR A 134 1.75 6.39 19.36
C THR A 134 1.53 7.06 20.71
N HIS A 135 1.44 6.29 21.80
CA HIS A 135 1.37 6.83 23.17
C HIS A 135 2.68 7.51 23.62
N SER A 136 3.73 7.46 22.80
CA SER A 136 4.99 8.18 22.99
C SER A 136 4.88 9.57 22.37
N GLN A 137 5.02 10.59 23.21
CA GLN A 137 4.93 12.03 22.90
C GLN A 137 6.03 12.55 21.93
N LYS A 138 6.69 11.68 21.16
CA LYS A 138 7.92 12.01 20.43
C LYS A 138 7.79 12.18 18.93
N CYS A 139 6.59 12.05 18.34
CA CYS A 139 6.42 12.55 16.99
C CYS A 139 4.96 12.84 16.64
N GLU A 140 4.61 14.11 16.60
CA GLU A 140 3.34 14.56 16.02
C GLU A 140 3.31 14.35 14.49
N GLU A 141 4.45 14.04 13.86
CA GLU A 141 4.63 13.86 12.42
C GLU A 141 4.19 12.47 11.90
N TRP A 142 4.14 11.44 12.76
CA TRP A 142 3.83 10.05 12.38
C TRP A 142 2.37 9.62 12.61
N ASN A 143 1.55 10.44 13.25
CA ASN A 143 0.14 10.12 13.52
C ASN A 143 -0.72 10.42 12.29
N VAL A 144 -0.48 9.69 11.19
CA VAL A 144 -1.17 9.91 9.91
C VAL A 144 -2.65 9.61 10.03
N PHE A 145 -3.04 8.60 10.85
CA PHE A 145 -4.42 8.23 11.08
C PHE A 145 -4.77 8.32 12.57
N ASP A 146 -5.95 8.85 12.89
CA ASP A 146 -6.47 8.75 14.27
C ASP A 146 -6.91 7.31 14.60
N VAL A 147 -7.19 7.02 15.89
CA VAL A 147 -7.62 5.69 16.32
C VAL A 147 -8.88 5.21 15.58
N ARG A 148 -9.82 6.09 15.26
CA ARG A 148 -11.06 5.71 14.56
C ARG A 148 -10.78 5.40 13.09
N GLN A 149 -9.97 6.21 12.44
CA GLN A 149 -9.54 6.01 11.05
C GLN A 149 -8.75 4.70 10.93
N ALA A 150 -7.83 4.44 11.87
CA ALA A 150 -7.08 3.19 11.92
C ALA A 150 -7.98 1.96 12.05
N ASN A 151 -8.97 2.00 12.96
CA ASN A 151 -9.95 0.91 13.08
C ASN A 151 -10.81 0.76 11.81
N ALA A 152 -11.24 1.87 11.21
CA ALA A 152 -12.01 1.84 9.97
C ALA A 152 -11.20 1.22 8.80
N ILE A 153 -9.90 1.50 8.70
CA ILE A 153 -9.00 0.87 7.73
C ILE A 153 -8.94 -0.64 7.96
N ILE A 154 -8.72 -1.06 9.21
CA ILE A 154 -8.67 -2.48 9.57
C ILE A 154 -10.00 -3.17 9.20
N ASP A 155 -11.13 -2.55 9.51
CA ASP A 155 -12.44 -3.12 9.23
C ASP A 155 -12.73 -3.17 7.72
N TYR A 156 -12.31 -2.15 6.95
CA TYR A 156 -12.36 -2.19 5.49
C TYR A 156 -11.51 -3.35 4.93
N LEU A 157 -10.28 -3.53 5.41
CA LEU A 157 -9.39 -4.61 4.96
C LEU A 157 -9.94 -5.99 5.28
N LYS A 158 -10.62 -6.16 6.42
CA LYS A 158 -11.31 -7.40 6.79
C LYS A 158 -12.37 -7.79 5.77
N ILE A 159 -13.24 -6.86 5.39
CA ILE A 159 -14.37 -7.15 4.48
C ILE A 159 -13.99 -7.13 3.00
N SER A 160 -12.83 -6.55 2.66
CA SER A 160 -12.31 -6.51 1.29
C SER A 160 -11.27 -7.61 1.05
N LEU A 161 -9.99 -7.32 1.26
CA LEU A 161 -8.89 -8.23 0.93
C LEU A 161 -8.96 -9.55 1.71
N PHE A 162 -9.15 -9.48 3.03
CA PHE A 162 -9.04 -10.66 3.89
C PHE A 162 -10.21 -11.63 3.74
N GLN A 163 -11.44 -11.12 3.60
CA GLN A 163 -12.60 -11.95 3.31
C GLN A 163 -12.46 -12.70 1.98
N HIS A 164 -11.78 -12.10 1.00
CA HIS A 164 -11.57 -12.66 -0.33
C HIS A 164 -10.17 -13.24 -0.53
N TYR A 165 -9.40 -13.48 0.54
CA TYR A 165 -7.98 -13.81 0.44
C TYR A 165 -7.69 -15.04 -0.42
N LYS A 166 -8.52 -16.08 -0.29
CA LYS A 166 -8.40 -17.30 -1.11
C LYS A 166 -8.66 -17.07 -2.60
N LEU A 167 -9.52 -16.11 -2.95
CA LEU A 167 -9.74 -15.72 -4.35
C LEU A 167 -8.49 -15.05 -4.92
N TYR A 168 -7.88 -14.13 -4.18
CA TYR A 168 -6.63 -13.48 -4.61
C TYR A 168 -5.48 -14.48 -4.70
N GLU A 169 -5.34 -15.38 -3.73
CA GLU A 169 -4.34 -16.46 -3.75
C GLU A 169 -4.53 -17.35 -4.99
N PHE A 170 -5.76 -17.80 -5.26
CA PHE A 170 -6.08 -18.56 -6.47
C PHE A 170 -5.76 -17.76 -7.75
N MET A 171 -6.14 -16.49 -7.81
CA MET A 171 -5.88 -15.63 -8.97
C MET A 171 -4.37 -15.45 -9.24
N PHE A 172 -3.53 -15.41 -8.20
CA PHE A 172 -2.09 -15.24 -8.36
C PHE A 172 -1.36 -16.55 -8.69
N PHE A 173 -1.82 -17.68 -8.17
CA PHE A 173 -1.04 -18.92 -8.14
C PHE A 173 -1.67 -20.11 -8.83
N SER A 174 -2.96 -20.06 -9.19
CA SER A 174 -3.55 -21.13 -9.96
C SER A 174 -2.98 -21.14 -11.37
N ALA A 175 -2.41 -22.28 -11.74
CA ALA A 175 -2.17 -22.59 -13.14
C ALA A 175 -3.51 -22.43 -13.86
N ARG A 176 -3.56 -21.60 -14.90
CA ARG A 176 -4.74 -21.59 -15.78
C ARG A 176 -4.79 -22.97 -16.41
N GLU A 177 -5.66 -23.84 -15.90
CA GLU A 177 -6.15 -24.96 -16.67
C GLU A 177 -6.91 -24.34 -17.84
N GLU A 178 -6.19 -24.11 -18.93
CA GLU A 178 -6.78 -23.88 -20.23
C GLU A 178 -7.63 -25.12 -20.52
N ILE A 179 -8.95 -25.00 -20.34
CA ILE A 179 -9.87 -26.00 -20.85
C ILE A 179 -9.75 -25.91 -22.37
N VAL A 180 -8.88 -26.73 -22.95
CA VAL A 180 -8.79 -26.95 -24.38
C VAL A 180 -10.07 -27.66 -24.80
N ILE A 181 -11.14 -26.90 -25.05
CA ILE A 181 -12.31 -27.40 -25.78
C ILE A 181 -11.93 -27.41 -27.26
N GLY A 182 -11.03 -28.33 -27.61
CA GLY A 182 -10.60 -28.65 -28.95
C GLY A 182 -10.90 -30.11 -29.28
N THR A 183 -12.07 -30.62 -28.89
CA THR A 183 -12.57 -31.86 -29.46
C THR A 183 -13.32 -31.53 -30.74
N GLU A 184 -12.57 -31.54 -31.85
CA GLU A 184 -13.12 -31.63 -33.20
C GLU A 184 -13.95 -32.92 -33.29
N THR A 185 -15.24 -32.83 -32.98
CA THR A 185 -16.17 -33.92 -33.19
C THR A 185 -16.53 -33.94 -34.67
N PHE A 186 -15.78 -34.72 -35.45
CA PHE A 186 -16.20 -35.11 -36.79
C PHE A 186 -17.46 -35.98 -36.68
N VAL A 187 -18.62 -35.36 -36.82
CA VAL A 187 -19.89 -36.07 -36.99
C VAL A 187 -19.85 -36.73 -38.36
N LYS A 188 -19.56 -38.03 -38.39
CA LYS A 188 -19.66 -38.84 -39.61
C LYS A 188 -21.14 -39.08 -39.90
N CYS A 189 -21.69 -38.34 -40.87
CA CYS A 189 -23.02 -38.64 -41.40
C CYS A 189 -23.02 -40.06 -42.00
N PRO A 190 -23.94 -40.95 -41.62
CA PRO A 190 -24.10 -42.21 -42.32
C PRO A 190 -24.72 -41.96 -43.70
N ASP A 191 -24.07 -42.51 -44.73
CA ASP A 191 -24.59 -42.49 -46.10
C ASP A 191 -25.97 -43.15 -46.13
N MET A 192 -26.97 -42.43 -46.65
CA MET A 192 -28.32 -42.96 -46.85
C MET A 192 -28.35 -43.86 -48.10
N PRO A 193 -28.99 -45.04 -48.03
CA PRO A 193 -29.14 -45.97 -49.15
C PRO A 193 -30.14 -45.48 -50.22
#